data_AF-A0A8B9KFN3-F1
#
_entry.id   AF-A0A8B9KFN3-F1
#
_cell.length_a   1.000
_cell.length_b   1.000
_cell.length_c   1.000
_cell.angle_alpha   90.00
_cell.angle_beta   90.00
_cell.angle_gamma   90.00
#
_symmetry.space_group_name_H-M   'P 1'
#
loop_
_entity.id
_entity.type
_entity.pdbx_description
1 polymer ?
#
loop_
_entity_poly.entity_id
_entity_poly.type
_entity_poly.pdbx_seq_one_letter_code
_entity_poly.pdbx_strand_id
1 'polypeptide(L)'
;MELGDKVVANSAYISARGSFDGTANPAANRDKKFHSRLKLPHITVCEGLRETLDLQFKSICVEQPIGKRLFQEYLETANEYKGPCRLWKDIEEYDTAEDKDRTSKAAKILQRYMEPSAKYFCPFLPENDITKTCESPASVSKPVDCKPDNQITFNNNINI
;
A
#
# COMPACT_ATOMS: atom_id res chain seq x y z
N MET A 1 -16.10 11.07 42.16
CA MET A 1 -15.46 9.95 41.44
C MET A 1 -14.26 9.54 42.25
N GLU A 2 -14.37 8.43 42.97
CA GLU A 2 -13.32 7.97 43.88
C GLU A 2 -12.10 7.46 43.11
N LEU A 3 -10.92 7.54 43.74
CA LEU A 3 -9.66 7.11 43.12
C LEU A 3 -9.70 5.64 42.69
N GLY A 4 -10.48 4.81 43.38
CA GLY A 4 -10.71 3.39 43.04
C GLY A 4 -11.38 3.19 41.68
N ASP A 5 -12.43 3.95 41.35
CA ASP A 5 -13.13 3.86 40.06
C ASP A 5 -12.18 4.18 38.89
N LYS A 6 -11.29 5.16 39.09
CA LYS A 6 -10.30 5.55 38.09
C LYS A 6 -9.27 4.46 37.84
N VAL A 7 -8.81 3.77 38.89
CA VAL A 7 -7.85 2.66 38.77
C VAL A 7 -8.48 1.47 38.04
N VAL A 8 -9.74 1.12 38.37
CA VAL A 8 -10.47 0.06 37.69
C VAL A 8 -10.69 0.39 36.21
N ALA A 9 -11.12 1.62 35.89
CA ALA A 9 -11.31 2.07 34.52
C ALA A 9 -10.00 2.05 33.71
N ASN A 10 -8.90 2.51 34.29
CA ASN A 10 -7.58 2.49 33.65
C ASN A 10 -7.07 1.07 33.41
N SER A 11 -7.27 0.15 34.36
CA SER A 11 -6.90 -1.26 34.23
C SER A 11 -7.71 -1.96 33.12
N ALA A 12 -9.02 -1.70 33.06
CA ALA A 12 -9.89 -2.21 32.00
C ALA A 12 -9.50 -1.67 30.63
N TYR A 13 -9.18 -0.38 30.54
CA TYR A 13 -8.70 0.26 29.30
C TYR A 13 -7.40 -0.35 28.78
N ILE A 14 -6.40 -0.52 29.65
CA ILE A 14 -5.11 -1.14 29.30
C ILE A 14 -5.33 -2.58 28.80
N SER A 15 -6.22 -3.33 29.46
CA SER A 15 -6.55 -4.70 29.08
C SER A 15 -7.27 -4.77 27.72
N ALA A 16 -8.20 -3.84 27.46
CA ALA A 16 -8.96 -3.79 26.20
C ALA A 16 -8.09 -3.36 25.01
N ARG A 17 -7.11 -2.49 25.24
CA ARG A 17 -6.18 -2.02 24.19
C ARG A 17 -5.26 -3.12 23.67
N GLY A 18 -5.06 -4.18 24.45
CA GLY A 18 -4.09 -5.22 24.15
C GLY A 18 -2.65 -4.72 24.35
N SER A 19 -1.75 -5.63 24.70
CA SER A 19 -0.31 -5.34 24.86
C SER A 19 0.26 -4.70 23.59
N PHE A 20 0.99 -3.60 23.74
CA PHE A 20 1.76 -2.95 22.66
C PHE A 20 2.83 -3.89 22.06
N ASP A 21 3.24 -4.92 22.82
CA ASP A 21 4.26 -5.90 22.45
C ASP A 21 3.72 -7.07 21.57
N GLY A 22 2.51 -6.95 21.02
CA GLY A 22 1.93 -7.95 20.11
C GLY A 22 1.57 -9.30 20.74
N THR A 23 1.77 -9.49 22.05
CA THR A 23 1.50 -10.73 22.77
C THR A 23 0.06 -10.88 23.26
N ALA A 24 -0.75 -9.82 23.21
CA ALA A 24 -2.17 -9.91 23.51
C ALA A 24 -2.93 -10.42 22.29
N ASN A 25 -3.53 -11.60 22.40
CA ASN A 25 -4.28 -12.25 21.33
C ASN A 25 -5.49 -11.39 20.91
N PRO A 26 -5.48 -10.71 19.74
CA PRO A 26 -6.59 -9.85 19.30
C PRO A 26 -7.88 -10.64 19.07
N ALA A 27 -7.76 -11.97 18.94
CA ALA A 27 -8.88 -12.88 18.82
C ALA A 27 -9.70 -13.03 20.11
N ALA A 28 -9.12 -12.73 21.29
CA ALA A 28 -9.82 -12.86 22.56
C ALA A 28 -11.00 -11.87 22.70
N ASN A 29 -10.90 -10.70 22.04
CA ASN A 29 -11.97 -9.68 22.01
C ASN A 29 -12.90 -9.78 20.78
N ARG A 30 -12.57 -10.60 19.77
CA ARG A 30 -13.44 -10.87 18.60
C ARG A 30 -14.28 -12.12 18.88
N ASP A 31 -15.31 -11.97 19.72
CA ASP A 31 -16.27 -13.05 20.02
C ASP A 31 -16.83 -13.64 18.71
N LYS A 32 -17.00 -14.96 18.66
CA LYS A 32 -17.63 -15.72 17.57
C LYS A 32 -18.99 -15.12 17.18
N LYS A 33 -19.69 -14.49 18.15
CA LYS A 33 -20.94 -13.75 17.92
C LYS A 33 -20.79 -12.49 17.05
N PHE A 34 -19.62 -11.84 17.00
CA PHE A 34 -19.38 -10.73 16.08
C PHE A 34 -19.13 -11.24 14.67
N HIS A 35 -18.35 -12.33 14.54
CA HIS A 35 -18.09 -12.91 13.23
C HIS A 35 -19.38 -13.40 12.55
N SER A 36 -20.33 -13.98 13.30
CA SER A 36 -21.60 -14.44 12.73
C SER A 36 -22.47 -13.31 12.17
N ARG A 37 -22.26 -12.06 12.61
CA ARG A 37 -22.96 -10.86 12.13
C ARG A 37 -22.31 -10.23 10.90
N LEU A 38 -21.02 -10.46 10.67
CA LEU A 38 -20.25 -9.91 9.55
C LEU A 38 -20.26 -10.84 8.34
N LYS A 39 -21.45 -11.28 7.91
CA LYS A 39 -21.62 -12.07 6.69
C LYS A 39 -21.96 -11.15 5.52
N LEU A 40 -21.33 -11.40 4.37
CA LEU A 40 -21.70 -10.68 3.15
C LEU A 40 -23.15 -11.03 2.78
N PRO A 41 -23.98 -10.02 2.46
CA PRO A 41 -25.33 -10.26 1.98
C PRO A 41 -25.32 -10.94 0.62
N HIS A 42 -26.45 -11.56 0.25
CA HIS A 42 -26.62 -12.11 -1.10
C HIS A 42 -26.59 -10.98 -2.15
N ILE A 43 -26.06 -11.27 -3.35
CA ILE A 43 -25.83 -10.25 -4.40
C ILE A 43 -27.11 -9.50 -4.81
N THR A 44 -28.27 -10.15 -4.74
CA THR A 44 -29.58 -9.53 -5.06
C THR A 44 -29.92 -8.37 -4.13
N VAL A 45 -29.42 -8.39 -2.88
CA VAL A 45 -29.59 -7.28 -1.93
C VAL A 45 -28.75 -6.07 -2.33
N CYS A 46 -27.68 -6.29 -3.09
CA CYS A 46 -26.75 -5.25 -3.52
C CYS A 46 -27.16 -4.56 -4.83
N GLU A 47 -28.20 -5.01 -5.52
CA GLU A 47 -28.55 -4.53 -6.87
C GLU A 47 -28.78 -3.00 -6.93
N GLY A 48 -29.51 -2.45 -5.94
CA GLY A 48 -29.78 -1.01 -5.85
C GLY A 48 -28.58 -0.16 -5.42
N LEU A 49 -27.50 -0.75 -4.91
CA LEU A 49 -26.33 0.02 -4.43
C LEU A 49 -25.63 0.76 -5.56
N ARG A 50 -25.70 0.24 -6.80
CA ARG A 50 -25.07 0.86 -7.97
C ARG A 50 -25.61 2.25 -8.26
N GLU A 51 -26.84 2.55 -7.87
CA GLU A 51 -27.48 3.85 -8.08
C GLU A 51 -27.05 4.88 -7.04
N THR A 52 -26.56 4.43 -5.88
CA THR A 52 -26.18 5.29 -4.75
C THR A 52 -24.68 5.47 -4.59
N LEU A 53 -23.89 4.52 -5.11
CA LEU A 53 -22.44 4.51 -4.96
C LEU A 53 -21.78 5.38 -6.02
N ASP A 54 -20.72 6.07 -5.63
CA ASP A 54 -19.77 6.66 -6.56
C ASP A 54 -18.91 5.55 -7.20
N LEU A 55 -19.08 5.36 -8.50
CA LEU A 55 -18.37 4.34 -9.28
C LEU A 55 -17.13 4.89 -10.01
N GLN A 56 -16.70 6.12 -9.70
CA GLN A 56 -15.46 6.65 -10.25
C GLN A 56 -14.26 5.78 -9.83
N PHE A 57 -13.39 5.47 -10.80
CA PHE A 57 -12.23 4.59 -10.58
C PHE A 57 -11.38 5.01 -9.37
N LYS A 58 -11.06 6.31 -9.26
CA LYS A 58 -10.27 6.84 -8.15
C LYS A 58 -10.91 6.53 -6.79
N SER A 59 -12.23 6.70 -6.69
CA SER A 59 -12.99 6.43 -5.47
C SER A 59 -12.93 4.95 -5.11
N ILE A 60 -13.31 4.05 -6.03
CA ILE A 60 -13.48 2.62 -5.73
C ILE A 60 -12.17 1.82 -5.73
N CYS A 61 -11.22 2.14 -6.61
CA CYS A 61 -10.01 1.36 -6.84
C CYS A 61 -8.76 1.95 -6.17
N VAL A 62 -8.77 3.22 -5.74
CA VAL A 62 -7.58 3.87 -5.15
C VAL A 62 -7.82 4.31 -3.72
N GLU A 63 -8.90 5.05 -3.46
CA GLU A 63 -9.17 5.64 -2.14
C GLU A 63 -9.80 4.64 -1.16
N GLN A 64 -10.71 3.79 -1.63
CA GLN A 64 -11.36 2.78 -0.79
C GLN A 64 -10.44 1.54 -0.59
N PRO A 65 -10.01 1.21 0.64
CA PRO A 65 -9.05 0.13 0.86
C PRO A 65 -9.51 -1.26 0.41
N ILE A 66 -10.80 -1.57 0.64
CA ILE A 66 -11.38 -2.86 0.23
C ILE A 66 -11.49 -2.93 -1.29
N GLY A 67 -11.98 -1.86 -1.94
CA GLY A 67 -12.13 -1.82 -3.39
C GLY A 67 -10.78 -1.88 -4.11
N LYS A 68 -9.78 -1.13 -3.62
CA LYS A 68 -8.38 -1.24 -4.07
C LYS A 68 -7.84 -2.67 -3.96
N ARG A 69 -8.08 -3.34 -2.82
CA ARG A 69 -7.63 -4.72 -2.62
C ARG A 69 -8.29 -5.68 -3.61
N LEU A 70 -9.61 -5.62 -3.77
CA LEU A 70 -10.34 -6.44 -4.72
C LEU A 70 -9.90 -6.17 -6.17
N PHE A 71 -9.63 -4.92 -6.50
CA PHE A 71 -9.12 -4.54 -7.81
C PHE A 71 -7.72 -5.11 -8.07
N GLN A 72 -6.80 -5.01 -7.11
CA GLN A 72 -5.48 -5.65 -7.21
C GLN A 72 -5.58 -7.17 -7.36
N GLU A 73 -6.49 -7.83 -6.64
CA GLU A 73 -6.77 -9.27 -6.79
C GLU A 73 -7.30 -9.60 -8.19
N TYR A 74 -8.20 -8.78 -8.73
CA TYR A 74 -8.66 -8.89 -10.12
C TYR A 74 -7.50 -8.75 -11.13
N LEU A 75 -6.64 -7.73 -10.98
CA LEU A 75 -5.49 -7.53 -11.88
C LEU A 75 -4.49 -8.69 -11.83
N GLU A 76 -4.38 -9.40 -10.71
CA GLU A 76 -3.54 -10.60 -10.61
C GLU A 76 -4.06 -11.80 -11.39
N THR A 77 -5.36 -11.83 -11.73
CA THR A 77 -5.95 -12.94 -12.50
C THR A 77 -5.56 -12.90 -13.98
N ALA A 78 -5.38 -11.71 -14.56
CA ALA A 78 -5.10 -11.51 -15.98
C ALA A 78 -3.60 -11.28 -16.22
N ASN A 79 -3.00 -12.06 -17.14
CA ASN A 79 -1.54 -11.98 -17.39
C ASN A 79 -1.07 -10.60 -17.87
N GLU A 80 -1.90 -9.90 -18.63
CA GLU A 80 -1.61 -8.55 -19.13
C GLU A 80 -1.40 -7.53 -18.00
N TYR A 81 -2.17 -7.65 -16.91
CA TYR A 81 -2.16 -6.68 -15.81
C TYR A 81 -1.24 -7.06 -14.64
N LYS A 82 -0.64 -8.26 -14.68
CA LYS A 82 0.30 -8.71 -13.63
C LYS A 82 1.51 -7.81 -13.49
N GLY A 83 2.07 -7.31 -14.60
CA GLY A 83 3.18 -6.36 -14.59
C GLY A 83 2.81 -5.05 -13.88
N PRO A 84 1.80 -4.30 -14.37
CA PRO A 84 1.33 -3.08 -13.73
C PRO A 84 0.92 -3.26 -12.26
N CYS A 85 0.21 -4.34 -11.93
CA CYS A 85 -0.22 -4.61 -10.55
C CYS A 85 0.97 -4.82 -9.61
N ARG A 86 2.01 -5.53 -10.05
CA ARG A 86 3.24 -5.72 -9.27
C ARG A 86 4.04 -4.43 -9.14
N LEU A 87 4.15 -3.66 -10.21
CA LEU A 87 4.78 -2.34 -10.19
C LEU A 87 4.11 -1.45 -9.14
N TRP A 88 2.77 -1.39 -9.14
CA TRP A 88 2.01 -0.61 -8.17
C TRP A 88 2.33 -1.01 -6.73
N LYS A 89 2.36 -2.32 -6.43
CA LYS A 89 2.71 -2.82 -5.09
C LYS A 89 4.15 -2.50 -4.70
N ASP A 90 5.11 -2.65 -5.62
CA ASP A 90 6.52 -2.37 -5.36
C ASP A 90 6.75 -0.86 -5.14
N ILE A 91 5.99 0.02 -5.80
CA ILE A 91 6.00 1.48 -5.56
C ILE A 91 5.49 1.80 -4.16
N GLU A 92 4.36 1.22 -3.74
CA GLU A 92 3.84 1.41 -2.38
C GLU A 92 4.83 0.95 -1.32
N GLU A 93 5.51 -0.16 -1.58
CA GLU A 93 6.56 -0.69 -0.70
C GLU A 93 7.82 0.19 -0.67
N TYR A 94 8.09 0.92 -1.75
CA TYR A 94 9.17 1.90 -1.85
C TYR A 94 8.83 3.19 -1.08
N ASP A 95 7.59 3.68 -1.21
CA ASP A 95 7.12 4.90 -0.54
C ASP A 95 7.15 4.78 1.00
N THR A 96 6.95 3.57 1.52
CA THR A 96 7.04 3.28 2.96
C THR A 96 8.38 2.70 3.40
N ALA A 97 9.39 2.61 2.51
CA ALA A 97 10.67 2.02 2.85
C ALA A 97 11.56 2.96 3.68
N GLU A 98 12.38 2.38 4.55
CA GLU A 98 13.45 3.12 5.22
C GLU A 98 14.52 3.59 4.21
N ASP A 99 15.16 4.72 4.48
CA ASP A 99 16.13 5.35 3.57
C ASP A 99 17.27 4.41 3.14
N LYS A 100 17.72 3.52 4.04
CA LYS A 100 18.76 2.53 3.76
C LYS A 100 18.35 1.52 2.66
N ASP A 101 17.06 1.25 2.52
CA ASP A 101 16.51 0.25 1.60
C ASP A 101 15.95 0.88 0.32
N ARG A 102 15.60 2.17 0.35
CA ARG A 102 14.99 2.90 -0.77
C ARG A 102 15.80 2.77 -2.06
N THR A 103 17.11 2.97 -2.02
CA THR A 103 17.99 2.84 -3.20
C THR A 103 17.96 1.43 -3.81
N SER A 104 17.96 0.40 -2.97
CA SER A 104 17.89 -1.00 -3.42
C SER A 104 16.53 -1.33 -4.05
N LYS A 105 15.43 -0.85 -3.45
CA LYS A 105 14.08 -1.03 -3.99
C LYS A 105 13.88 -0.29 -5.31
N ALA A 106 14.35 0.96 -5.39
CA ALA A 106 14.39 1.75 -6.62
C ALA A 106 15.05 1.00 -7.79
N ALA A 107 16.26 0.48 -7.57
CA ALA A 107 16.99 -0.27 -8.58
C ALA A 107 16.22 -1.53 -9.04
N LYS A 108 15.58 -2.25 -8.11
CA LYS A 108 14.75 -3.42 -8.44
C LYS A 108 13.52 -3.06 -9.27
N ILE A 109 12.86 -1.94 -8.97
CA ILE A 109 11.70 -1.46 -9.73
C ILE A 109 12.11 -1.16 -11.17
N LEU A 110 13.20 -0.41 -11.36
CA LEU A 110 13.72 -0.09 -12.70
C LEU A 110 14.04 -1.37 -13.50
N GLN A 111 14.80 -2.30 -12.91
CA GLN A 111 15.19 -3.54 -13.57
C GLN A 111 13.99 -4.43 -13.94
N ARG A 112 12.94 -4.48 -13.11
CA ARG A 112 11.82 -5.40 -13.29
C ARG A 112 10.77 -4.91 -14.28
N TYR A 113 10.56 -3.60 -14.35
CA TYR A 113 9.39 -3.03 -15.03
C TYR A 113 9.75 -2.08 -16.18
N MET A 114 10.97 -1.54 -16.20
CA MET A 114 11.37 -0.50 -17.17
C MET A 114 12.37 -0.99 -18.22
N GLU A 115 12.98 -2.15 -18.02
CA GLU A 115 13.89 -2.72 -19.02
C GLU A 115 13.10 -3.52 -20.06
N PRO A 116 13.27 -3.29 -21.38
CA PRO A 116 12.51 -4.00 -22.42
C PRO A 116 12.69 -5.53 -22.41
N SER A 117 13.81 -6.01 -21.85
CA SER A 117 14.11 -7.43 -21.68
C SER A 117 13.48 -8.04 -20.41
N ALA A 118 12.87 -7.22 -19.54
CA ALA A 118 12.38 -7.66 -18.26
C ALA A 118 11.06 -8.43 -18.37
N LYS A 119 10.90 -9.42 -17.48
CA LYS A 119 9.72 -10.29 -17.42
C LYS A 119 8.40 -9.53 -17.19
N TYR A 120 8.45 -8.39 -16.51
CA TYR A 120 7.28 -7.57 -16.19
C TYR A 120 7.38 -6.18 -16.81
N PHE A 121 8.07 -6.07 -17.95
CA PHE A 121 8.18 -4.82 -18.68
C PHE A 121 6.80 -4.17 -18.90
N CYS A 122 6.70 -2.89 -18.57
CA CYS A 122 5.48 -2.12 -18.61
C CYS A 122 5.55 -1.11 -19.77
N PRO A 123 5.08 -1.46 -20.98
CA PRO A 123 5.29 -0.66 -22.19
C PRO A 123 4.54 0.68 -22.20
N PHE A 124 3.56 0.87 -21.31
CA PHE A 124 2.82 2.12 -21.17
C PHE A 124 3.60 3.20 -20.42
N LEU A 125 4.73 2.86 -19.79
CA LEU A 125 5.58 3.83 -19.11
C LEU A 125 6.40 4.60 -20.16
N PRO A 126 6.27 5.94 -20.24
CA PRO A 126 7.03 6.72 -21.18
C PRO A 126 8.52 6.74 -20.80
N GLU A 127 9.40 6.55 -21.79
CA GLU A 127 10.86 6.55 -21.62
C GLU A 127 11.40 7.87 -21.02
N ASN A 128 10.62 8.96 -21.14
CA ASN A 128 10.99 10.32 -20.74
C ASN A 128 10.63 10.70 -19.29
N ASP A 129 9.74 9.96 -18.60
CA ASP A 129 9.46 10.20 -17.16
C ASP A 129 10.53 9.56 -16.25
N ILE A 130 11.52 8.90 -16.84
CA ILE A 130 12.63 8.25 -16.15
C ILE A 130 13.77 9.27 -15.99
N THR A 131 13.64 10.22 -15.05
CA THR A 131 14.82 10.94 -14.57
C THR A 131 15.73 9.94 -13.87
N LYS A 132 16.78 9.50 -14.57
CA LYS A 132 17.86 8.68 -14.04
C LYS A 132 18.62 9.48 -12.97
N THR A 133 18.13 9.52 -11.73
CA THR A 133 18.90 10.05 -10.58
C THR A 133 19.91 9.04 -10.04
N CYS A 134 20.46 8.18 -10.93
CA CYS A 134 21.50 7.22 -10.57
C CYS A 134 22.87 7.81 -10.93
N GLU A 135 23.28 8.89 -10.26
CA GLU A 135 24.70 9.24 -10.25
C GLU A 135 25.44 8.16 -9.43
N SER A 136 26.29 7.40 -10.12
CA SER A 136 27.19 6.43 -9.50
C SER A 136 28.22 7.17 -8.64
N PRO A 137 28.64 6.64 -7.47
CA PRO A 137 29.70 7.24 -6.68
C PRO A 137 31.06 6.97 -7.33
N ALA A 138 31.47 7.82 -8.26
CA ALA A 138 32.84 7.88 -8.75
C ALA A 138 33.51 9.19 -8.30
N SER A 139 34.44 9.04 -7.35
CA SER A 139 35.54 9.95 -6.98
C SER A 139 35.24 11.37 -6.44
N VAL A 140 35.33 11.48 -5.10
CA VAL A 140 35.97 12.52 -4.25
C VAL A 140 36.16 13.94 -4.82
N SER A 141 35.45 14.94 -4.27
CA SER A 141 35.95 16.00 -3.36
C SER A 141 35.08 17.27 -3.33
N LYS A 142 34.33 17.45 -2.23
CA LYS A 142 33.97 18.69 -1.47
C LYS A 142 32.65 18.49 -0.72
N PRO A 143 32.49 19.02 0.51
CA PRO A 143 31.22 18.96 1.22
C PRO A 143 30.28 20.00 0.61
N VAL A 144 29.48 19.57 -0.35
CA VAL A 144 28.25 20.26 -0.70
C VAL A 144 27.19 19.58 0.15
N ASP A 145 26.52 20.34 1.01
CA ASP A 145 25.27 19.94 1.66
C ASP A 145 24.23 19.66 0.55
N CYS A 146 24.32 18.48 -0.05
CA CYS A 146 23.32 17.96 -0.95
C CYS A 146 22.36 17.13 -0.11
N LYS A 147 21.15 17.66 0.08
CA LYS A 147 20.02 16.82 0.49
C LYS A 147 19.96 15.64 -0.48
N PRO A 148 19.93 14.38 0.01
CA PRO A 148 19.78 13.23 -0.86
C PRO A 148 18.32 13.15 -1.30
N ASP A 149 17.95 14.00 -2.26
CA ASP A 149 16.69 13.87 -2.97
C ASP A 149 16.80 12.70 -3.97
N ASN A 150 16.96 11.48 -3.44
CA ASN A 150 16.72 10.22 -4.14
C ASN A 150 15.21 10.02 -4.28
N GLN A 151 14.54 10.94 -4.94
CA GLN A 151 13.12 10.82 -5.28
C GLN A 151 13.03 10.23 -6.69
N ILE A 152 12.55 8.99 -6.80
CA ILE A 152 11.95 8.59 -8.07
C ILE A 152 10.62 9.31 -8.13
N THR A 153 10.52 10.34 -8.96
CA THR A 153 9.24 10.98 -9.25
C THR A 153 8.54 10.14 -10.31
N PHE A 154 7.76 9.15 -9.88
CA PHE A 154 6.72 8.61 -10.74
C PHE A 154 5.68 9.72 -10.88
N ASN A 155 5.63 10.38 -12.03
CA ASN A 155 4.49 11.24 -12.33
C ASN A 155 3.24 10.37 -12.16
N ASN A 156 2.40 10.71 -11.17
CA ASN A 156 1.14 10.02 -10.83
C ASN A 156 0.06 10.15 -11.93
N ASN A 157 0.46 10.30 -13.19
CA ASN A 157 -0.39 10.30 -14.38
C ASN A 157 -0.41 8.93 -15.08
N ILE A 158 -0.06 7.85 -14.38
CA ILE A 158 -0.39 6.51 -14.85
C ILE A 158 -1.89 6.30 -14.62
N ASN A 159 -2.69 6.74 -15.59
CA ASN A 159 -4.06 6.24 -15.74
C ASN A 159 -3.96 4.77 -16.16
N ILE A 160 -4.10 3.87 -15.20
CA ILE A 160 -4.46 2.46 -15.45
C ILE A 160 -5.96 2.40 -15.73
#